data_AF-A0A4Q5N3X1-F1
#
_entry.id   AF-A0A4Q5N3X1-F1
#
_cell.length_a   1.000
_cell.length_b   1.000
_cell.length_c   1.000
_cell.angle_alpha   90.00
_cell.angle_beta   90.00
_cell.angle_gamma   90.00
#
_symmetry.space_group_name_H-M   'P 1'
#
loop_
_entity.id
_entity.type
_entity.pdbx_description
1 polymer ?
#
loop_
_entity_poly.entity_id
_entity_poly.type
_entity_poly.pdbx_seq_one_letter_code
_entity_poly.pdbx_strand_id
1 'polypeptide(L)'
;MTACAALALTLAACGGGSDDPAKGSGAAADAPVGPLDEYFQKMYGGGGEAADDEKMMADSNAQMVKVEELAAACMAEEGFEYLPIDYSASMTQGMSSDELDVEWGTKEFAEQYGYGATTDPGGYQAASMEANADGTDEMVDPNQEAVEAMSETERTAFYAALYGEQTMDPEADPEEMQEYNWETAGCQGKAQHEVYEGGLEADAFAGLQEDITAMYDAVQADPRLADVNAEWASCMADAGFDGLAAVGDGETSIYDEVNVLQEGLYADVDPAVEMTEELNAQMQTDLQDKMAEITPREIKTAVADFGCREDVDFDDVNQKISFELQQEFVDAHKADLDAWLAATTASKS
;
A
#
# COMPACT_ATOMS: atom_id res chain seq x y z
N MET A 1 -5.34 1.00 -20.69
CA MET A 1 -4.21 1.35 -19.82
C MET A 1 -4.81 1.80 -18.51
N THR A 2 -5.25 0.84 -17.72
CA THR A 2 -5.70 1.08 -16.35
C THR A 2 -4.65 0.43 -15.48
N ALA A 3 -3.67 1.24 -15.09
CA ALA A 3 -2.76 0.90 -14.02
C ALA A 3 -3.60 0.91 -12.75
N CYS A 4 -3.86 -0.28 -12.19
CA CYS A 4 -4.27 -0.40 -10.80
C CYS A 4 -3.05 -0.02 -9.95
N ALA A 5 -2.78 1.28 -9.88
CA ALA A 5 -2.01 1.85 -8.81
C ALA A 5 -2.86 1.61 -7.55
N ALA A 6 -2.47 0.61 -6.77
CA ALA A 6 -2.84 0.58 -5.37
C ALA A 6 -2.26 1.86 -4.77
N LEU A 7 -3.07 2.93 -4.79
CA LEU A 7 -2.86 4.12 -3.99
C LEU A 7 -2.93 3.66 -2.55
N ALA A 8 -1.77 3.25 -2.02
CA ALA A 8 -1.48 3.38 -0.62
C ALA A 8 -1.64 4.88 -0.32
N LEU A 9 -2.85 5.27 0.06
CA LEU A 9 -3.14 6.53 0.73
C LEU A 9 -2.39 6.46 2.06
N THR A 10 -1.09 6.73 2.01
CA THR A 10 -0.33 7.13 3.18
C THR A 10 -0.96 8.43 3.63
N LEU A 11 -1.82 8.33 4.64
CA LEU A 11 -2.27 9.48 5.40
C LEU A 11 -1.03 10.15 5.97
N ALA A 12 -0.50 11.12 5.23
CA ALA A 12 0.49 12.04 5.73
C ALA A 12 -0.12 12.74 6.95
N ALA A 13 0.35 12.33 8.13
CA ALA A 13 0.01 12.95 9.39
C ALA A 13 0.33 14.45 9.29
N CYS A 14 -0.72 15.28 9.34
CA CYS A 14 -0.60 16.73 9.34
C CYS A 14 -0.05 17.22 10.69
N GLY A 15 1.20 17.70 10.66
CA GLY A 15 1.69 18.99 11.19
C GLY A 15 1.37 19.41 12.63
N GLY A 16 2.43 19.67 13.41
CA GLY A 16 2.39 20.36 14.71
C GLY A 16 2.69 21.87 14.64
N GLY A 17 2.38 22.62 15.72
CA GLY A 17 2.73 24.07 15.83
C GLY A 17 2.37 24.79 17.14
N SER A 18 3.19 24.59 18.19
CA SER A 18 3.53 25.42 19.38
C SER A 18 2.59 26.48 19.99
N ASP A 19 2.12 26.26 21.24
CA ASP A 19 2.41 27.09 22.45
C ASP A 19 1.61 26.59 23.70
N ASP A 20 2.10 25.59 24.44
CA ASP A 20 1.97 25.45 25.93
C ASP A 20 2.67 24.16 26.43
N PRO A 21 3.66 24.21 27.33
CA PRO A 21 4.33 23.01 27.84
C PRO A 21 3.58 22.46 29.06
N ALA A 22 2.41 21.84 28.84
CA ALA A 22 1.81 20.91 29.80
C ALA A 22 0.51 20.30 29.25
N LYS A 23 0.61 19.15 28.58
CA LYS A 23 -0.27 17.98 28.75
C LYS A 23 0.12 16.88 27.79
N GLY A 24 0.49 15.72 28.34
CA GLY A 24 0.60 14.48 27.58
C GLY A 24 -0.76 13.87 27.25
N SER A 25 -0.69 13.01 26.23
CA SER A 25 -1.70 12.10 25.67
C SER A 25 -3.03 12.73 25.22
N GLY A 26 -3.28 12.71 23.91
CA GLY A 26 -4.60 13.00 23.35
C GLY A 26 -4.59 13.23 21.85
N ALA A 27 -4.50 12.14 21.09
CA ALA A 27 -5.18 11.89 19.81
C ALA A 27 -4.74 12.64 18.53
N ALA A 28 -4.61 11.83 17.47
CA ALA A 28 -4.82 12.19 16.07
C ALA A 28 -6.29 12.62 15.76
N ALA A 29 -7.12 12.89 16.78
CA ALA A 29 -8.53 13.23 16.66
C ALA A 29 -8.81 14.73 16.43
N ASP A 30 -7.78 15.59 16.38
CA ASP A 30 -7.94 17.05 16.23
C ASP A 30 -7.36 17.61 14.91
N ALA A 31 -6.84 16.77 14.01
CA ALA A 31 -6.47 17.22 12.67
C ALA A 31 -7.76 17.58 11.89
N PRO A 32 -7.83 18.74 11.22
CA PRO A 32 -9.00 19.08 10.42
C PRO A 32 -9.16 18.05 9.30
N VAL A 33 -10.35 17.48 9.18
CA VAL A 33 -10.71 16.49 8.16
C VAL A 33 -11.26 17.22 6.95
N GLY A 34 -10.90 16.78 5.74
CA GLY A 34 -11.40 17.36 4.52
C GLY A 34 -12.92 17.12 4.31
N PRO A 35 -13.62 18.00 3.56
CA PRO A 35 -15.07 17.87 3.33
C PRO A 35 -15.51 16.53 2.72
N LEU A 36 -14.73 15.97 1.80
CA LEU A 36 -15.00 14.66 1.21
C LEU A 36 -14.60 13.55 2.18
N ASP A 37 -13.50 13.72 2.91
CA ASP A 37 -13.04 12.77 3.92
C ASP A 37 -14.07 12.58 5.04
N GLU A 38 -14.83 13.61 5.40
CA GLU A 38 -15.98 13.47 6.32
C GLU A 38 -17.05 12.48 5.82
N TYR A 39 -17.28 12.40 4.51
CA TYR A 39 -18.20 11.43 3.92
C TYR A 39 -17.63 10.02 4.08
N PHE A 40 -16.35 9.83 3.79
CA PHE A 40 -15.68 8.54 3.95
C PHE A 40 -15.62 8.10 5.41
N GLN A 41 -15.38 9.00 6.36
CA GLN A 41 -15.46 8.68 7.78
C GLN A 41 -16.87 8.22 8.18
N LYS A 42 -17.93 8.86 7.66
CA LYS A 42 -19.31 8.42 7.93
C LYS A 42 -19.64 7.08 7.25
N MET A 43 -19.09 6.83 6.06
CA MET A 43 -19.29 5.59 5.32
C MET A 43 -18.53 4.42 5.94
N TYR A 44 -17.28 4.64 6.39
CA TYR A 44 -16.34 3.58 6.71
C TYR A 44 -15.79 3.63 8.16
N GLY A 45 -15.65 4.82 8.78
CA GLY A 45 -15.04 5.04 10.10
C GLY A 45 -16.01 5.10 11.29
N GLY A 46 -16.98 4.19 11.35
CA GLY A 46 -18.02 4.18 12.36
C GLY A 46 -17.68 3.39 13.64
N GLY A 47 -16.60 3.74 14.37
CA GLY A 47 -16.24 2.97 15.57
C GLY A 47 -15.08 3.47 16.44
N GLY A 48 -14.27 4.46 16.09
CA GLY A 48 -13.09 4.84 16.89
C GLY A 48 -11.92 3.86 16.70
N GLU A 49 -10.70 4.39 16.63
CA GLU A 49 -9.46 3.77 16.13
C GLU A 49 -9.35 2.25 16.44
N ALA A 50 -9.37 1.83 17.70
CA ALA A 50 -9.20 0.41 18.06
C ALA A 50 -10.39 -0.52 17.70
N ALA A 51 -11.63 -0.02 17.72
CA ALA A 51 -12.80 -0.83 17.35
C ALA A 51 -13.04 -0.80 15.84
N ASP A 52 -12.57 0.24 15.16
CA ASP A 52 -12.52 0.33 13.71
C ASP A 52 -11.47 -0.62 13.13
N ASP A 53 -10.29 -0.74 13.75
CA ASP A 53 -9.23 -1.65 13.29
C ASP A 53 -9.62 -3.13 13.45
N GLU A 54 -10.14 -3.54 14.62
CA GLU A 54 -10.59 -4.93 14.83
C GLU A 54 -11.74 -5.30 13.88
N LYS A 55 -12.65 -4.36 13.63
CA LYS A 55 -13.77 -4.55 12.71
C LYS A 55 -13.30 -4.55 11.25
N MET A 56 -12.37 -3.69 10.87
CA MET A 56 -11.79 -3.64 9.52
C MET A 56 -11.04 -4.92 9.21
N MET A 57 -10.23 -5.43 10.14
CA MET A 57 -9.58 -6.73 10.02
C MET A 57 -10.60 -7.86 9.91
N ALA A 58 -11.67 -7.85 10.72
CA ALA A 58 -12.73 -8.86 10.66
C ALA A 58 -13.49 -8.83 9.32
N ASP A 59 -13.82 -7.65 8.81
CA ASP A 59 -14.49 -7.46 7.53
C ASP A 59 -13.57 -7.90 6.37
N SER A 60 -12.28 -7.55 6.40
CA SER A 60 -11.27 -7.99 5.41
C SER A 60 -11.08 -9.51 5.42
N ASN A 61 -10.97 -10.11 6.61
CA ASN A 61 -10.92 -11.57 6.76
C ASN A 61 -12.17 -12.25 6.18
N ALA A 62 -13.36 -11.69 6.45
CA ALA A 62 -14.60 -12.23 5.91
C ALA A 62 -14.67 -12.12 4.37
N GLN A 63 -14.15 -11.04 3.80
CA GLN A 63 -14.05 -10.88 2.35
C GLN A 63 -13.11 -11.91 1.73
N MET A 64 -11.92 -12.12 2.30
CA MET A 64 -10.98 -13.13 1.79
C MET A 64 -11.52 -14.56 1.89
N VAL A 65 -12.17 -14.91 3.02
CA VAL A 65 -12.87 -16.20 3.15
C VAL A 65 -13.90 -16.38 2.03
N LYS A 66 -14.64 -15.31 1.71
CA LYS A 66 -15.62 -15.34 0.62
C LYS A 66 -14.97 -15.49 -0.75
N VAL A 67 -13.82 -14.86 -1.00
CA VAL A 67 -13.04 -15.06 -2.24
C VAL A 67 -12.63 -16.53 -2.38
N GLU A 68 -12.07 -17.11 -1.33
CA GLU A 68 -11.62 -18.51 -1.33
C GLU A 68 -12.77 -19.51 -1.51
N GLU A 69 -13.93 -19.26 -0.89
CA GLU A 69 -15.14 -20.06 -1.08
C GLU A 69 -15.67 -20.01 -2.53
N LEU A 70 -15.68 -18.82 -3.13
CA LEU A 70 -16.09 -18.63 -4.53
C LEU A 70 -15.09 -19.26 -5.51
N ALA A 71 -13.79 -19.13 -5.24
CA ALA A 71 -12.74 -19.78 -6.01
C ALA A 71 -12.87 -21.31 -5.94
N ALA A 72 -13.11 -21.87 -4.75
CA ALA A 72 -13.36 -23.31 -4.57
C ALA A 72 -14.59 -23.80 -5.32
N ALA A 73 -15.69 -23.05 -5.29
CA ALA A 73 -16.89 -23.37 -6.04
C ALA A 73 -16.64 -23.39 -7.56
N CYS A 74 -15.95 -22.37 -8.08
CA CYS A 74 -15.57 -22.30 -9.49
C CYS A 74 -14.63 -23.45 -9.89
N MET A 75 -13.62 -23.75 -9.08
CA MET A 75 -12.69 -24.87 -9.33
C MET A 75 -13.40 -26.21 -9.36
N ALA A 76 -14.40 -26.41 -8.49
CA ALA A 76 -15.23 -27.62 -8.51
C ALA A 76 -16.08 -27.73 -9.79
N GLU A 77 -16.54 -26.61 -10.36
CA GLU A 77 -17.22 -26.59 -11.67
C GLU A 77 -16.28 -26.92 -12.83
N GLU A 78 -15.03 -26.44 -12.76
CA GLU A 78 -13.94 -26.80 -13.70
C GLU A 78 -13.44 -28.25 -13.51
N GLY A 79 -13.93 -28.95 -12.47
CA GLY A 79 -13.66 -30.36 -12.21
C GLY A 79 -12.43 -30.63 -11.33
N PHE A 80 -11.91 -29.60 -10.66
CA PHE A 80 -10.80 -29.69 -9.73
C PHE A 80 -11.29 -29.63 -8.27
N GLU A 81 -10.63 -30.38 -7.40
CA GLU A 81 -10.78 -30.22 -5.95
C GLU A 81 -9.84 -29.09 -5.52
N TYR A 82 -10.40 -28.02 -4.96
CA TYR A 82 -9.66 -26.89 -4.39
C TYR A 82 -10.17 -26.64 -2.97
N LEU A 83 -9.23 -26.60 -2.03
CA LEU A 83 -9.47 -26.32 -0.62
C LEU A 83 -9.16 -24.85 -0.35
N PRO A 84 -10.11 -24.06 0.19
CA PRO A 84 -9.88 -22.68 0.61
C PRO A 84 -8.63 -22.51 1.48
N ILE A 85 -7.80 -21.53 1.16
CA ILE A 85 -6.63 -21.15 1.93
C ILE A 85 -7.09 -20.32 3.16
N ASP A 86 -6.52 -20.61 4.33
CA ASP A 86 -6.79 -19.86 5.56
C ASP A 86 -5.77 -18.74 5.77
N TYR A 87 -6.16 -17.52 5.40
CA TYR A 87 -5.34 -16.32 5.57
C TYR A 87 -5.42 -15.69 6.97
N SER A 88 -6.21 -16.25 7.89
CA SER A 88 -6.44 -15.63 9.21
C SER A 88 -5.16 -15.52 10.06
N ALA A 89 -4.22 -16.45 9.90
CA ALA A 89 -2.93 -16.41 10.56
C ALA A 89 -1.99 -15.34 9.99
N SER A 90 -2.03 -15.12 8.67
CA SER A 90 -1.16 -14.16 7.98
C SER A 90 -1.53 -12.70 8.25
N MET A 91 -2.81 -12.40 8.49
CA MET A 91 -3.32 -11.04 8.69
C MET A 91 -3.06 -10.48 10.10
N THR A 92 -2.66 -11.32 11.06
CA THR A 92 -2.37 -10.88 12.44
C THR A 92 -0.99 -10.20 12.55
N GLN A 93 -0.22 -10.15 11.45
CA GLN A 93 1.17 -9.65 11.39
C GLN A 93 1.29 -8.18 10.94
N GLY A 94 0.17 -7.46 10.73
CA GLY A 94 0.20 -6.02 10.43
C GLY A 94 0.36 -5.20 11.71
N MET A 95 1.58 -4.72 12.02
CA MET A 95 1.82 -3.85 13.18
C MET A 95 1.12 -2.50 13.01
N SER A 96 0.48 -2.04 14.08
CA SER A 96 -0.13 -0.71 14.19
C SER A 96 0.96 0.35 14.40
N SER A 97 0.68 1.61 14.01
CA SER A 97 1.54 2.77 14.29
C SER A 97 1.90 2.96 15.77
N ASP A 98 1.15 2.33 16.68
CA ASP A 98 1.31 2.45 18.14
C ASP A 98 2.53 1.69 18.70
N GLU A 99 3.23 0.92 17.88
CA GLU A 99 4.38 0.12 18.32
C GLU A 99 5.74 0.80 18.09
N LEU A 100 5.75 1.97 17.44
CA LEU A 100 6.96 2.79 17.31
C LEU A 100 7.09 3.77 18.48
N ASP A 101 8.28 3.83 19.06
CA ASP A 101 8.61 4.81 20.11
C ASP A 101 8.67 6.27 19.57
N VAL A 102 8.67 6.44 18.25
CA VAL A 102 8.76 7.74 17.56
C VAL A 102 7.62 7.92 16.59
N GLU A 103 6.96 9.08 16.67
CA GLU A 103 5.82 9.42 15.83
C GLU A 103 6.23 9.69 14.37
N TRP A 104 5.53 9.07 13.43
CA TRP A 104 5.71 9.27 11.99
C TRP A 104 5.58 10.74 11.58
N GLY A 105 6.33 11.14 10.56
CA GLY A 105 6.26 12.50 10.02
C GLY A 105 6.88 13.57 10.92
N THR A 106 7.47 13.21 12.06
CA THR A 106 8.20 14.15 12.92
C THR A 106 9.66 14.29 12.50
N LYS A 107 10.29 15.39 12.93
CA LYS A 107 11.74 15.56 12.81
C LYS A 107 12.52 14.44 13.50
N GLU A 108 12.06 14.01 14.67
CA GLU A 108 12.71 12.94 15.43
C GLU A 108 12.69 11.63 14.64
N PHE A 109 11.59 11.34 13.93
CA PHE A 109 11.51 10.20 13.02
C PHE A 109 12.53 10.32 11.89
N ALA A 110 12.60 11.48 11.22
CA ALA A 110 13.56 11.70 10.14
C ALA A 110 15.02 11.58 10.64
N GLU A 111 15.32 12.05 11.84
CA GLU A 111 16.66 11.96 12.46
C GLU A 111 17.04 10.52 12.85
N GLN A 112 16.07 9.71 13.30
CA GLN A 112 16.32 8.35 13.78
C GLN A 112 16.25 7.29 12.68
N TYR A 113 15.28 7.44 11.77
CA TYR A 113 14.91 6.42 10.79
C TYR A 113 15.07 6.90 9.34
N GLY A 114 15.24 8.20 9.09
CA GLY A 114 15.25 8.72 7.73
C GLY A 114 13.86 8.63 7.10
N TYR A 115 13.77 8.01 5.92
CA TYR A 115 12.48 7.67 5.30
C TYR A 115 11.97 6.28 5.74
N GLY A 116 12.83 5.46 6.35
CA GLY A 116 12.52 4.09 6.74
C GLY A 116 12.95 3.04 5.70
N ALA A 117 13.58 3.46 4.60
CA ALA A 117 13.96 2.57 3.51
C ALA A 117 15.12 1.64 3.87
N THR A 118 16.05 2.09 4.73
CA THR A 118 17.20 1.28 5.17
C THR A 118 17.27 1.00 6.67
N THR A 119 16.36 1.57 7.45
CA THR A 119 16.41 1.53 8.93
C THR A 119 15.38 0.60 9.55
N ASP A 120 14.44 0.08 8.76
CA ASP A 120 13.38 -0.86 9.16
C ASP A 120 12.70 -0.44 10.49
N PRO A 121 12.05 0.73 10.54
CA PRO A 121 11.51 1.30 11.79
C PRO A 121 10.54 0.33 12.49
N GLY A 122 9.73 -0.39 11.73
CA GLY A 122 8.76 -1.38 12.24
C GLY A 122 9.35 -2.78 12.49
N GLY A 123 10.66 -2.99 12.25
CA GLY A 123 11.29 -4.31 12.41
C GLY A 123 10.71 -5.39 11.48
N TYR A 124 10.05 -5.01 10.39
CA TYR A 124 9.37 -5.93 9.48
C TYR A 124 10.37 -6.83 8.76
N GLN A 125 11.51 -6.26 8.36
CA GLN A 125 12.55 -7.01 7.69
C GLN A 125 13.19 -7.98 8.69
N ALA A 126 13.48 -7.53 9.92
CA ALA A 126 13.97 -8.41 10.99
C ALA A 126 12.97 -9.52 11.37
N ALA A 127 11.68 -9.20 11.50
CA ALA A 127 10.61 -10.14 11.85
C ALA A 127 10.36 -11.16 10.73
N SER A 128 10.36 -10.71 9.47
CA SER A 128 10.28 -11.62 8.32
C SER A 128 11.48 -12.54 8.22
N MET A 129 12.69 -12.08 8.56
CA MET A 129 13.89 -12.93 8.61
C MET A 129 13.80 -13.97 9.74
N GLU A 130 13.29 -13.61 10.91
CA GLU A 130 13.08 -14.57 12.01
C GLU A 130 11.96 -15.58 11.70
N ALA A 131 10.84 -15.14 11.11
CA ALA A 131 9.72 -16.01 10.74
C ALA A 131 10.10 -17.01 9.62
N ASN A 132 10.95 -16.60 8.67
CA ASN A 132 11.46 -17.50 7.63
C ASN A 132 12.58 -18.45 8.15
N ALA A 133 13.18 -18.17 9.31
CA ALA A 133 14.27 -18.98 9.87
C ALA A 133 13.77 -20.18 10.70
N ASP A 134 12.55 -20.14 11.24
CA ASP A 134 12.00 -21.23 12.05
C ASP A 134 11.05 -22.16 11.29
N GLY A 135 10.57 -21.75 10.10
CA GLY A 135 9.64 -22.52 9.27
C GLY A 135 8.31 -22.85 9.97
N THR A 136 7.98 -22.16 11.06
CA THR A 136 6.80 -22.44 11.89
C THR A 136 5.60 -21.56 11.59
N ASP A 137 5.79 -20.48 10.81
CA ASP A 137 4.76 -19.52 10.39
C ASP A 137 4.48 -19.55 8.87
N GLU A 138 4.94 -20.59 8.16
CA GLU A 138 4.55 -20.78 6.75
C GLU A 138 3.04 -21.01 6.67
N MET A 139 2.34 -20.11 5.97
CA MET A 139 0.98 -20.34 5.51
C MET A 139 0.94 -21.65 4.72
N VAL A 140 0.38 -22.70 5.31
CA VAL A 140 0.31 -24.01 4.67
C VAL A 140 -0.80 -23.99 3.61
N ASP A 141 -0.43 -24.06 2.33
CA ASP A 141 -1.40 -24.25 1.25
C ASP A 141 -1.98 -25.68 1.33
N PRO A 142 -3.28 -25.85 1.65
CA PRO A 142 -3.89 -27.17 1.75
C PRO A 142 -3.96 -27.91 0.39
N ASN A 143 -3.73 -27.22 -0.72
CA ASN A 143 -3.75 -27.80 -2.07
C ASN A 143 -2.37 -28.32 -2.51
N GLN A 144 -1.29 -27.95 -1.83
CA GLN A 144 0.07 -28.22 -2.29
C GLN A 144 0.34 -29.70 -2.56
N GLU A 145 0.02 -30.59 -1.59
CA GLU A 145 0.22 -32.03 -1.77
C GLU A 145 -0.59 -32.60 -2.93
N ALA A 146 -1.82 -32.11 -3.12
CA ALA A 146 -2.69 -32.55 -4.21
C ALA A 146 -2.12 -32.12 -5.56
N VAL A 147 -1.66 -30.88 -5.67
CA VAL A 147 -1.06 -30.31 -6.89
C VAL A 147 0.27 -30.97 -7.24
N GLU A 148 1.10 -31.30 -6.25
CA GLU A 148 2.36 -32.01 -6.46
C GLU A 148 2.15 -33.46 -6.93
N ALA A 149 1.04 -34.08 -6.54
CA ALA A 149 0.66 -35.42 -6.98
C ALA A 149 0.06 -35.45 -8.41
N MET A 150 -0.37 -34.31 -8.95
CA MET A 150 -0.93 -34.21 -10.30
C MET A 150 0.13 -34.46 -11.38
N SER A 151 -0.31 -34.97 -12.53
CA SER A 151 0.54 -34.97 -13.72
C SER A 151 0.85 -33.55 -14.19
N GLU A 152 1.94 -33.34 -14.93
CA GLU A 152 2.29 -32.01 -15.45
C GLU A 152 1.15 -31.35 -16.25
N THR A 153 0.45 -32.14 -17.07
CA THR A 153 -0.70 -31.67 -17.86
C THR A 153 -1.90 -31.30 -16.97
N GLU A 154 -2.15 -32.09 -15.94
CA GLU A 154 -3.24 -31.86 -14.98
C GLU A 154 -2.97 -30.63 -14.11
N ARG A 155 -1.73 -30.50 -13.61
CA ARG A 155 -1.26 -29.32 -12.88
C ARG A 155 -1.34 -28.04 -13.72
N THR A 156 -0.99 -28.12 -15.01
CA THR A 156 -1.12 -26.98 -15.93
C THR A 156 -2.58 -26.57 -16.09
N ALA A 157 -3.48 -27.54 -16.25
CA ALA A 157 -4.92 -27.27 -16.37
C ALA A 157 -5.51 -26.74 -15.05
N PHE A 158 -5.05 -27.24 -13.91
CA PHE A 158 -5.42 -26.76 -12.58
C PHE A 158 -5.06 -25.28 -12.41
N TYR A 159 -3.81 -24.89 -12.70
CA TYR A 159 -3.38 -23.50 -12.60
C TYR A 159 -4.05 -22.59 -13.64
N ALA A 160 -4.31 -23.09 -14.85
CA ALA A 160 -5.05 -22.33 -15.86
C ALA A 160 -6.51 -22.08 -15.42
N ALA A 161 -7.15 -23.05 -14.76
CA ALA A 161 -8.48 -22.87 -14.19
C ALA A 161 -8.46 -21.89 -13.01
N LEU A 162 -7.46 -21.99 -12.11
CA LEU A 162 -7.37 -21.17 -10.91
C LEU A 162 -7.00 -19.72 -11.21
N TYR A 163 -5.96 -19.49 -12.01
CA TYR A 163 -5.35 -18.17 -12.25
C TYR A 163 -5.51 -17.65 -13.69
N GLY A 164 -6.14 -18.42 -14.57
CA GLY A 164 -6.23 -18.09 -15.99
C GLY A 164 -5.08 -18.63 -16.82
N GLU A 165 -5.25 -18.65 -18.14
CA GLU A 165 -4.16 -19.00 -19.06
C GLU A 165 -3.07 -17.93 -18.98
N GLN A 166 -1.93 -18.31 -18.43
CA GLN A 166 -0.75 -17.47 -18.37
C GLN A 166 -0.16 -17.33 -19.78
N THR A 167 -0.62 -16.36 -20.56
CA THR A 167 0.02 -15.99 -21.81
C THR A 167 1.14 -15.01 -21.50
N MET A 168 2.34 -15.51 -21.21
CA MET A 168 3.53 -14.68 -21.42
C MET A 168 3.64 -14.46 -22.93
N ASP A 169 3.24 -13.28 -23.39
CA ASP A 169 3.55 -12.85 -24.74
C ASP A 169 5.05 -12.49 -24.77
N PRO A 170 5.90 -13.27 -25.46
CA PRO A 170 7.32 -13.01 -25.53
C PRO A 170 7.67 -11.74 -26.33
N GLU A 171 6.68 -11.12 -27.01
CA GLU A 171 6.81 -9.82 -27.67
C GLU A 171 6.11 -8.68 -26.91
N ALA A 172 5.53 -8.94 -25.72
CA ALA A 172 5.01 -7.86 -24.89
C ALA A 172 6.13 -6.92 -24.46
N ASP A 173 5.90 -5.63 -24.64
CA ASP A 173 6.79 -4.59 -24.17
C ASP A 173 6.79 -4.60 -22.63
N PRO A 174 7.92 -4.80 -21.95
CA PRO A 174 7.98 -4.77 -20.49
C PRO A 174 7.58 -3.42 -19.88
N GLU A 175 7.53 -2.34 -20.68
CA GLU A 175 7.01 -1.03 -20.27
C GLU A 175 5.48 -0.89 -20.46
N GLU A 176 4.83 -1.79 -21.19
CA GLU A 176 3.39 -1.76 -21.43
C GLU A 176 2.68 -2.63 -20.36
N MET A 177 2.26 -1.99 -19.26
CA MET A 177 1.41 -2.64 -18.25
C MET A 177 0.15 -3.20 -18.93
N GLN A 178 0.07 -4.52 -19.06
CA GLN A 178 -1.18 -5.16 -19.47
C GLN A 178 -2.24 -4.84 -18.42
N GLU A 179 -3.33 -4.23 -18.88
CA GLU A 179 -4.49 -3.96 -18.05
C GLU A 179 -5.07 -5.29 -17.56
N TYR A 180 -5.15 -5.45 -16.24
CA TYR A 180 -5.66 -6.67 -15.62
C TYR A 180 -7.11 -6.92 -16.06
N ASN A 181 -7.40 -8.14 -16.49
CA ASN A 181 -8.74 -8.55 -16.88
C ASN A 181 -9.19 -9.77 -16.05
N TRP A 182 -10.11 -9.50 -15.11
CA TRP A 182 -10.68 -10.50 -14.21
C TRP A 182 -11.41 -11.62 -14.96
N GLU A 183 -11.98 -11.37 -16.15
CA GLU A 183 -12.69 -12.38 -16.94
C GLU A 183 -11.76 -13.50 -17.42
N THR A 184 -10.47 -13.17 -17.60
CA THR A 184 -9.42 -14.09 -18.05
C THR A 184 -8.53 -14.60 -16.93
N ALA A 185 -8.62 -14.05 -15.72
CA ALA A 185 -7.77 -14.39 -14.57
C ALA A 185 -8.25 -15.63 -13.77
N GLY A 186 -8.96 -16.54 -14.44
CA GLY A 186 -9.40 -17.81 -13.85
C GLY A 186 -10.47 -17.67 -12.76
N CYS A 187 -10.61 -18.71 -11.95
CA CYS A 187 -11.55 -18.77 -10.84
C CYS A 187 -11.23 -17.74 -9.74
N GLN A 188 -9.94 -17.49 -9.50
CA GLN A 188 -9.49 -16.54 -8.50
C GLN A 188 -9.87 -15.11 -8.90
N GLY A 189 -9.60 -14.69 -10.15
CA GLY A 189 -9.92 -13.34 -10.59
C GLY A 189 -11.42 -13.04 -10.61
N LYS A 190 -12.24 -14.03 -11.01
CA LYS A 190 -13.71 -13.93 -10.93
C LYS A 190 -14.21 -13.79 -9.50
N ALA A 191 -13.66 -14.59 -8.57
CA ALA A 191 -14.04 -14.53 -7.16
C ALA A 191 -13.65 -13.18 -6.53
N GLN A 192 -12.45 -12.68 -6.83
CA GLN A 192 -12.00 -11.36 -6.38
C GLN A 192 -12.88 -10.25 -6.94
N HIS A 193 -13.15 -10.27 -8.25
CA HIS A 193 -14.07 -9.33 -8.88
C HIS A 193 -15.43 -9.37 -8.19
N GLU A 194 -16.03 -10.54 -7.96
CA GLU A 194 -17.34 -10.63 -7.29
C GLU A 194 -17.35 -10.08 -5.85
N VAL A 195 -16.26 -10.22 -5.11
CA VAL A 195 -16.17 -9.76 -3.71
C VAL A 195 -15.83 -8.28 -3.59
N TYR A 196 -14.85 -7.80 -4.36
CA TYR A 196 -14.31 -6.45 -4.24
C TYR A 196 -14.99 -5.46 -5.19
N GLU A 197 -15.42 -5.91 -6.37
CA GLU A 197 -15.97 -5.08 -7.45
C GLU A 197 -17.44 -5.45 -7.81
N GLY A 198 -17.93 -6.62 -7.40
CA GLY A 198 -19.28 -7.13 -7.69
C GLY A 198 -20.34 -6.70 -6.68
N GLY A 199 -19.99 -5.82 -5.74
CA GLY A 199 -20.95 -5.18 -4.86
C GLY A 199 -21.86 -4.23 -5.64
N LEU A 200 -23.15 -4.16 -5.25
CA LEU A 200 -24.12 -3.17 -5.77
C LEU A 200 -23.63 -1.70 -5.69
N GLU A 201 -22.60 -1.44 -4.89
CA GLU A 201 -22.00 -0.11 -4.66
C GLU A 201 -20.92 0.25 -5.70
N ALA A 202 -20.15 -0.71 -6.22
CA ALA A 202 -19.08 -0.43 -7.18
C ALA A 202 -19.62 0.00 -8.55
N ASP A 203 -20.63 -0.71 -9.09
CA ASP A 203 -21.25 -0.37 -10.38
C ASP A 203 -22.11 0.91 -10.32
N ALA A 204 -22.80 1.14 -9.20
CA ALA A 204 -23.74 2.27 -9.09
C ALA A 204 -23.04 3.63 -8.93
N PHE A 205 -21.81 3.64 -8.40
CA PHE A 205 -21.05 4.85 -8.10
C PHE A 205 -19.70 4.92 -8.85
N ALA A 206 -19.42 4.04 -9.81
CA ALA A 206 -18.17 4.02 -10.57
C ALA A 206 -17.79 5.39 -11.16
N GLY A 207 -18.74 6.08 -11.81
CA GLY A 207 -18.49 7.42 -12.36
C GLY A 207 -18.17 8.47 -11.29
N LEU A 208 -18.76 8.35 -10.09
CA LEU A 208 -18.44 9.23 -8.97
C LEU A 208 -17.02 8.94 -8.45
N GLN A 209 -16.60 7.67 -8.41
CA GLN A 209 -15.24 7.29 -8.01
C GLN A 209 -14.19 7.78 -9.01
N GLU A 210 -14.48 7.71 -10.33
CA GLU A 210 -13.64 8.31 -11.36
C GLU A 210 -13.50 9.83 -11.16
N ASP A 211 -14.59 10.53 -10.86
CA ASP A 211 -14.56 11.97 -10.59
C ASP A 211 -13.77 12.32 -9.31
N ILE A 212 -13.80 11.45 -8.28
CA ILE A 212 -12.99 11.60 -7.06
C ILE A 212 -11.49 11.46 -7.39
N THR A 213 -11.11 10.45 -8.18
CA THR A 213 -9.72 10.29 -8.64
C THR A 213 -9.25 11.52 -9.41
N ALA A 214 -10.07 12.00 -10.36
CA ALA A 214 -9.75 13.20 -11.14
C ALA A 214 -9.60 14.46 -10.27
N MET A 215 -10.36 14.57 -9.17
CA MET A 215 -10.22 15.66 -8.20
C MET A 215 -8.87 15.57 -7.46
N TYR A 216 -8.44 14.40 -6.99
CA TYR A 216 -7.13 14.25 -6.35
C TYR A 216 -5.97 14.48 -7.34
N ASP A 217 -6.10 14.07 -8.59
CA ASP A 217 -5.13 14.41 -9.65
C ASP A 217 -5.04 15.93 -9.84
N ALA A 218 -6.18 16.64 -9.76
CA ALA A 218 -6.21 18.09 -9.85
C ALA A 218 -5.52 18.79 -8.67
N VAL A 219 -5.51 18.20 -7.47
CA VAL A 219 -4.71 18.69 -6.33
C VAL A 219 -3.23 18.65 -6.68
N GLN A 220 -2.74 17.52 -7.19
CA GLN A 220 -1.33 17.33 -7.56
C GLN A 220 -0.90 18.23 -8.73
N ALA A 221 -1.83 18.53 -9.63
CA ALA A 221 -1.60 19.41 -10.77
C ALA A 221 -1.84 20.91 -10.47
N ASP A 222 -2.23 21.29 -9.26
CA ASP A 222 -2.53 22.68 -8.92
C ASP A 222 -1.26 23.56 -9.04
N PRO A 223 -1.29 24.69 -9.77
CA PRO A 223 -0.13 25.55 -9.94
C PRO A 223 0.47 26.06 -8.61
N ARG A 224 -0.34 26.19 -7.56
CA ARG A 224 0.13 26.60 -6.23
C ARG A 224 1.02 25.53 -5.60
N LEU A 225 0.72 24.26 -5.86
CA LEU A 225 1.55 23.14 -5.41
C LEU A 225 2.86 23.09 -6.21
N ALA A 226 2.82 23.39 -7.50
CA ALA A 226 4.02 23.50 -8.32
C ALA A 226 4.95 24.66 -7.87
N ASP A 227 4.37 25.80 -7.47
CA ASP A 227 5.13 26.95 -6.96
C ASP A 227 5.85 26.60 -5.63
N VAL A 228 5.16 26.00 -4.66
CA VAL A 228 5.77 25.61 -3.37
C VAL A 228 6.80 24.49 -3.54
N ASN A 229 6.58 23.54 -4.47
CA ASN A 229 7.58 22.53 -4.82
C ASN A 229 8.86 23.14 -5.40
N ALA A 230 8.74 24.20 -6.20
CA ALA A 230 9.92 24.89 -6.73
C ALA A 230 10.73 25.60 -5.62
N GLU A 231 10.06 26.16 -4.61
CA GLU A 231 10.70 26.74 -3.43
C GLU A 231 11.37 25.67 -2.57
N TRP A 232 10.67 24.57 -2.30
CA TRP A 232 11.21 23.39 -1.61
C TRP A 232 12.45 22.83 -2.33
N ALA A 233 12.38 22.65 -3.66
CA ALA A 233 13.48 22.12 -4.45
C ALA A 233 14.73 23.02 -4.38
N SER A 234 14.53 24.34 -4.33
CA SER A 234 15.63 25.29 -4.10
C SER A 234 16.24 25.11 -2.71
N CYS A 235 15.42 24.91 -1.67
CA CYS A 235 15.90 24.65 -0.32
C CYS A 235 16.72 23.34 -0.25
N MET A 236 16.23 22.27 -0.89
CA MET A 236 16.93 21.00 -0.95
C MET A 236 18.27 21.10 -1.68
N ALA A 237 18.32 21.83 -2.80
CA ALA A 237 19.58 22.11 -3.50
C ALA A 237 20.58 22.87 -2.62
N ASP A 238 20.13 23.88 -1.86
CA ASP A 238 20.97 24.60 -0.89
C ASP A 238 21.45 23.70 0.26
N ALA A 239 20.68 22.68 0.65
CA ALA A 239 21.07 21.64 1.60
C ALA A 239 22.03 20.58 1.00
N GLY A 240 22.29 20.64 -0.31
CA GLY A 240 23.19 19.77 -1.05
C GLY A 240 22.52 18.55 -1.70
N PHE A 241 21.22 18.61 -1.92
CA PHE A 241 20.40 17.59 -2.58
C PHE A 241 19.81 18.16 -3.87
N ASP A 242 20.59 18.11 -4.94
CA ASP A 242 20.20 18.58 -6.28
C ASP A 242 19.36 17.55 -7.03
N GLY A 243 18.62 18.00 -8.05
CA GLY A 243 17.91 17.12 -9.00
C GLY A 243 16.53 16.66 -8.56
N LEU A 244 16.04 17.17 -7.42
CA LEU A 244 14.68 16.96 -6.94
C LEU A 244 13.77 18.08 -7.46
N ALA A 245 12.57 17.74 -7.91
CA ALA A 245 11.58 18.65 -8.48
C ALA A 245 10.36 18.85 -7.57
N ALA A 246 10.00 17.85 -6.77
CA ALA A 246 8.88 17.89 -5.85
C ALA A 246 9.17 17.11 -4.56
N VAL A 247 8.44 17.47 -3.51
CA VAL A 247 8.37 16.70 -2.27
C VAL A 247 8.05 15.24 -2.60
N GLY A 248 8.76 14.31 -1.96
CA GLY A 248 8.68 12.87 -2.23
C GLY A 248 9.73 12.34 -3.22
N ASP A 249 10.33 13.18 -4.07
CA ASP A 249 11.38 12.75 -5.00
C ASP A 249 12.61 12.19 -4.26
N GLY A 250 12.97 12.81 -3.13
CA GLY A 250 14.11 12.39 -2.31
C GLY A 250 13.88 11.02 -1.67
N GLU A 251 12.66 10.74 -1.23
CA GLU A 251 12.23 9.45 -0.71
C GLU A 251 12.22 8.39 -1.82
N THR A 252 11.54 8.70 -2.93
CA THR A 252 11.43 7.83 -4.11
C THR A 252 12.82 7.41 -4.61
N SER A 253 13.76 8.37 -4.74
CA SER A 253 15.13 8.07 -5.17
C SER A 253 15.87 7.10 -4.24
N ILE A 254 15.60 7.12 -2.94
CA ILE A 254 16.23 6.19 -1.99
C ILE A 254 15.57 4.82 -2.09
N TYR A 255 14.23 4.76 -2.14
CA TYR A 255 13.51 3.51 -2.33
C TYR A 255 13.87 2.81 -3.64
N ASP A 256 13.97 3.55 -4.76
CA ASP A 256 14.41 3.00 -6.04
C ASP A 256 15.80 2.39 -5.95
N GLU A 257 16.73 3.03 -5.24
CA GLU A 257 18.08 2.50 -5.05
C GLU A 257 18.08 1.22 -4.21
N VAL A 258 17.26 1.17 -3.14
CA VAL A 258 17.08 -0.02 -2.30
C VAL A 258 16.43 -1.14 -3.10
N ASN A 259 15.41 -0.85 -3.90
CA ASN A 259 14.73 -1.82 -4.77
C ASN A 259 15.72 -2.43 -5.77
N VAL A 260 16.57 -1.62 -6.40
CA VAL A 260 17.63 -2.12 -7.30
C VAL A 260 18.62 -3.05 -6.58
N LEU A 261 18.96 -2.75 -5.32
CA LEU A 261 19.81 -3.64 -4.52
C LEU A 261 19.12 -4.97 -4.20
N GLN A 262 17.82 -4.94 -3.89
CA GLN A 262 17.03 -6.12 -3.59
C GLN A 262 16.80 -6.99 -4.84
N GLU A 263 16.44 -6.39 -5.98
CA GLU A 263 16.30 -7.09 -7.26
C GLU A 263 17.64 -7.71 -7.70
N GLY A 264 18.73 -6.98 -7.50
CA GLY A 264 20.09 -7.45 -7.78
C GLY A 264 20.56 -8.59 -6.87
N LEU A 265 19.88 -8.84 -5.75
CA LEU A 265 20.30 -9.82 -4.75
C LEU A 265 20.39 -11.23 -5.35
N TYR A 266 19.36 -11.63 -6.11
CA TYR A 266 19.28 -12.97 -6.70
C TYR A 266 19.65 -13.00 -8.18
N ALA A 267 19.81 -11.84 -8.83
CA ALA A 267 20.07 -11.73 -10.27
C ALA A 267 21.38 -12.40 -10.72
N ASP A 268 22.41 -12.37 -9.87
CA ASP A 268 23.74 -12.95 -10.16
C ASP A 268 23.92 -14.39 -9.63
N VAL A 269 22.89 -14.98 -9.00
CA VAL A 269 22.94 -16.35 -8.51
C VAL A 269 22.76 -17.31 -9.69
N ASP A 270 23.75 -18.19 -9.89
CA ASP A 270 23.63 -19.27 -10.86
C ASP A 270 22.44 -20.17 -10.45
N PRO A 271 21.40 -20.34 -11.29
CA PRO A 271 20.23 -21.14 -10.95
C PRO A 271 20.55 -22.63 -10.73
N ALA A 272 21.76 -23.09 -11.07
CA ALA A 272 22.25 -24.41 -10.73
C ALA A 272 22.82 -24.53 -9.30
N VAL A 273 22.96 -23.42 -8.56
CA VAL A 273 23.35 -23.39 -7.16
C VAL A 273 22.13 -23.64 -6.30
N GLU A 274 22.23 -24.63 -5.41
CA GLU A 274 21.22 -24.90 -4.40
C GLU A 274 21.18 -23.75 -3.40
N MET A 275 20.01 -23.13 -3.23
CA MET A 275 19.78 -22.08 -2.25
C MET A 275 19.71 -22.67 -0.84
N THR A 276 20.87 -22.83 -0.22
CA THR A 276 20.94 -23.26 1.19
C THR A 276 20.55 -22.13 2.12
N GLU A 277 20.09 -22.48 3.32
CA GLU A 277 19.79 -21.53 4.39
C GLU A 277 21.00 -20.63 4.73
N GLU A 278 22.21 -21.21 4.75
CA GLU A 278 23.46 -20.47 4.98
C GLU A 278 23.76 -19.47 3.86
N LEU A 279 23.52 -19.85 2.60
CA LEU A 279 23.70 -18.95 1.45
C LEU A 279 22.68 -17.81 1.49
N ASN A 280 21.41 -18.12 1.80
CA ASN A 280 20.36 -17.11 1.92
C ASN A 280 20.67 -16.11 3.06
N ALA A 281 21.06 -16.60 4.24
CA ALA A 281 21.45 -15.75 5.37
C ALA A 281 22.67 -14.85 5.04
N GLN A 282 23.67 -15.37 4.32
CA GLN A 282 24.81 -14.58 3.87
C GLN A 282 24.39 -13.49 2.89
N MET A 283 23.55 -13.83 1.90
CA MET A 283 23.05 -12.86 0.92
C MET A 283 22.25 -11.74 1.58
N GLN A 284 21.39 -12.06 2.55
CA GLN A 284 20.65 -11.06 3.31
C GLN A 284 21.58 -10.18 4.16
N THR A 285 22.62 -10.75 4.76
CA THR A 285 23.66 -9.97 5.47
C THR A 285 24.36 -9.01 4.51
N ASP A 286 24.72 -9.47 3.31
CA ASP A 286 25.37 -8.64 2.28
C ASP A 286 24.44 -7.50 1.81
N LEU A 287 23.13 -7.76 1.70
CA LEU A 287 22.14 -6.72 1.39
C LEU A 287 22.09 -5.67 2.51
N GLN A 288 22.04 -6.10 3.77
CA GLN A 288 22.03 -5.19 4.93
C GLN A 288 23.28 -4.33 5.00
N ASP A 289 24.46 -4.91 4.75
CA ASP A 289 25.72 -4.17 4.69
C ASP A 289 25.69 -3.09 3.59
N LYS A 290 25.12 -3.38 2.41
CA LYS A 290 24.94 -2.40 1.33
C LYS A 290 23.93 -1.31 1.69
N MET A 291 22.82 -1.68 2.34
CA MET A 291 21.83 -0.71 2.82
C MET A 291 22.41 0.22 3.89
N ALA A 292 23.27 -0.29 4.77
CA ALA A 292 23.98 0.51 5.77
C ALA A 292 24.92 1.57 5.15
N GLU A 293 25.39 1.38 3.91
CA GLU A 293 26.13 2.41 3.18
C GLU A 293 25.22 3.56 2.69
N ILE A 294 23.92 3.29 2.48
CA ILE A 294 22.90 4.25 2.05
C ILE A 294 22.32 5.03 3.25
N THR A 295 22.14 4.37 4.39
CA THR A 295 21.47 4.93 5.59
C THR A 295 21.90 6.34 5.98
N PRO A 296 23.21 6.69 6.03
CA PRO A 296 23.60 8.04 6.43
C PRO A 296 23.15 9.12 5.44
N ARG A 297 23.07 8.78 4.15
CA ARG A 297 22.55 9.69 3.12
C ARG A 297 21.04 9.79 3.24
N GLU A 298 20.33 8.67 3.39
CA GLU A 298 18.88 8.66 3.59
C GLU A 298 18.46 9.57 4.74
N ILE A 299 19.01 9.36 5.94
CA ILE A 299 18.70 10.16 7.14
C ILE A 299 18.96 11.64 6.87
N LYS A 300 20.10 11.97 6.26
CA LYS A 300 20.44 13.37 5.95
C LYS A 300 19.46 13.98 4.95
N THR A 301 19.02 13.23 3.95
CA THR A 301 18.03 13.70 2.97
C THR A 301 16.67 13.92 3.64
N ALA A 302 16.20 12.98 4.46
CA ALA A 302 14.91 13.08 5.16
C ALA A 302 14.86 14.25 6.15
N VAL A 303 15.95 14.49 6.90
CA VAL A 303 16.02 15.64 7.82
C VAL A 303 16.02 16.97 7.06
N ALA A 304 16.69 17.04 5.91
CA ALA A 304 16.67 18.22 5.06
C ALA A 304 15.29 18.44 4.43
N ASP A 305 14.66 17.36 3.93
CA ASP A 305 13.30 17.40 3.39
C ASP A 305 12.31 17.94 4.41
N PHE A 306 12.31 17.37 5.63
CA PHE A 306 11.45 17.83 6.72
C PHE A 306 11.61 19.34 6.97
N GLY A 307 12.85 19.81 7.12
CA GLY A 307 13.13 21.23 7.34
C GLY A 307 12.71 22.11 6.16
N CYS A 308 12.95 21.67 4.93
CA CYS A 308 12.57 22.41 3.74
C CYS A 308 11.05 22.46 3.54
N ARG A 309 10.31 21.41 3.91
CA ARG A 309 8.83 21.41 3.91
C ARG A 309 8.27 22.39 4.94
N GLU A 310 8.85 22.43 6.14
CA GLU A 310 8.50 23.43 7.16
C GLU A 310 8.79 24.86 6.68
N ASP A 311 9.95 25.11 6.06
CA ASP A 311 10.37 26.44 5.63
C ASP A 311 9.46 27.07 4.56
N VAL A 312 8.76 26.24 3.77
CA VAL A 312 7.88 26.69 2.68
C VAL A 312 6.39 26.46 2.98
N ASP A 313 6.05 26.04 4.21
CA ASP A 313 4.69 25.70 4.62
C ASP A 313 4.02 24.69 3.66
N PHE A 314 4.77 23.68 3.18
CA PHE A 314 4.30 22.76 2.13
C PHE A 314 2.99 22.06 2.51
N ASP A 315 2.95 21.48 3.72
CA ASP A 315 1.80 20.69 4.19
C ASP A 315 0.54 21.55 4.30
N ASP A 316 0.67 22.80 4.75
CA ASP A 316 -0.44 23.77 4.85
C ASP A 316 -0.97 24.17 3.46
N VAL A 317 -0.07 24.40 2.50
CA VAL A 317 -0.44 24.72 1.11
C VAL A 317 -1.17 23.54 0.47
N ASN A 318 -0.62 22.33 0.60
CA ASN A 318 -1.22 21.11 0.07
C ASN A 318 -2.59 20.82 0.69
N GLN A 319 -2.70 20.90 2.03
CA GLN A 319 -3.96 20.71 2.76
C GLN A 319 -5.02 21.71 2.28
N LYS A 320 -4.66 22.98 2.14
CA LYS A 320 -5.59 24.01 1.69
C LYS A 320 -6.11 23.75 0.27
N ILE A 321 -5.23 23.38 -0.66
CA ILE A 321 -5.61 23.03 -2.03
C ILE A 321 -6.56 21.84 -2.02
N SER A 322 -6.21 20.78 -1.27
CA SER A 322 -7.02 19.58 -1.10
C SER A 322 -8.42 19.93 -0.58
N PHE A 323 -8.52 20.71 0.50
CA PHE A 323 -9.82 21.05 1.10
C PHE A 323 -10.67 21.94 0.20
N GLU A 324 -10.07 22.86 -0.55
CA GLU A 324 -10.79 23.68 -1.51
C GLU A 324 -11.40 22.81 -2.63
N LEU A 325 -10.60 21.91 -3.23
CA LEU A 325 -11.06 21.02 -4.29
C LEU A 325 -12.05 19.96 -3.79
N GLN A 326 -11.85 19.42 -2.60
CA GLN A 326 -12.83 18.56 -1.94
C GLN A 326 -14.15 19.29 -1.68
N GLN A 327 -14.12 20.56 -1.25
CA GLN A 327 -15.35 21.32 -1.03
C GLN A 327 -16.09 21.56 -2.36
N GLU A 328 -15.38 21.93 -3.42
CA GLU A 328 -15.96 22.09 -4.76
C GLU A 328 -16.58 20.78 -5.26
N PHE A 329 -15.89 19.66 -5.04
CA PHE A 329 -16.37 18.33 -5.37
C PHE A 329 -17.65 17.98 -4.59
N VAL A 330 -17.64 18.14 -3.27
CA VAL A 330 -18.80 17.88 -2.41
C VAL A 330 -19.99 18.75 -2.83
N ASP A 331 -19.78 20.02 -3.14
CA ASP A 331 -20.84 20.92 -3.60
C ASP A 331 -21.45 20.47 -4.94
N ALA A 332 -20.62 19.97 -5.86
CA ALA A 332 -21.04 19.48 -7.17
C ALA A 332 -21.74 18.10 -7.12
N HIS A 333 -21.27 17.21 -6.25
CA HIS A 333 -21.67 15.80 -6.20
C HIS A 333 -22.49 15.42 -4.96
N LYS A 334 -22.98 16.42 -4.21
CA LYS A 334 -23.67 16.21 -2.93
C LYS A 334 -24.75 15.14 -2.95
N ALA A 335 -25.60 15.15 -3.98
CA ALA A 335 -26.71 14.22 -4.09
C ALA A 335 -26.24 12.76 -4.27
N ASP A 336 -25.18 12.57 -5.05
CA ASP A 336 -24.61 11.25 -5.32
C ASP A 336 -23.84 10.74 -4.10
N LEU A 337 -23.09 11.60 -3.42
CA LEU A 337 -22.42 11.29 -2.13
C LEU A 337 -23.42 10.94 -1.03
N ASP A 338 -24.53 11.68 -0.91
CA ASP A 338 -25.60 11.39 0.06
C ASP A 338 -26.29 10.04 -0.28
N ALA A 339 -26.45 9.72 -1.56
CA ALA A 339 -27.00 8.43 -2.02
C ALA A 339 -26.05 7.27 -1.75
N TRP A 340 -24.74 7.45 -1.96
CA TRP A 340 -23.73 6.46 -1.65
C TRP A 340 -23.67 6.16 -0.15
N LEU A 341 -23.59 7.20 0.68
CA LEU A 341 -23.64 7.05 2.14
C LEU A 341 -24.89 6.29 2.60
N ALA A 342 -26.06 6.58 2.02
CA ALA A 342 -27.29 5.86 2.33
C ALA A 342 -27.25 4.38 1.91
N ALA A 343 -26.66 4.07 0.75
CA ALA A 343 -26.50 2.70 0.27
C ALA A 343 -25.55 1.91 1.21
N THR A 344 -24.38 2.47 1.51
CA THR A 344 -23.35 1.85 2.35
C THR A 344 -23.78 1.68 3.80
N THR A 345 -24.61 2.58 4.33
CA THR A 345 -25.17 2.41 5.69
C THR A 345 -26.33 1.40 5.74
N ALA A 346 -27.10 1.26 4.65
CA ALA A 346 -28.17 0.28 4.55
C ALA A 346 -27.66 -1.15 4.34
N SER A 347 -26.53 -1.33 3.64
CA SER A 347 -25.88 -2.65 3.48
C SER A 347 -25.28 -3.18 4.78
N LYS A 348 -25.01 -2.29 5.74
CA LYS A 348 -24.49 -2.61 7.09
C LYS A 348 -25.57 -2.93 8.14
N SER A 349 -26.86 -2.77 7.82
CA SER A 349 -28.01 -2.96 8.74
C SER A 349 -28.75 -4.27 8.50
#